data_AF-A0A1V5PF26-F1
#
_entry.id   AF-A0A1V5PF26-F1
#
_cell.length_a   1.000
_cell.length_b   1.000
_cell.length_c   1.000
_cell.angle_alpha   90.00
_cell.angle_beta   90.00
_cell.angle_gamma   90.00
#
_symmetry.space_group_name_H-M   'P 1'
#
loop_
_entity.id
_entity.type
_entity.pdbx_description
1 polymer ?
#
loop_
_entity_poly.entity_id
_entity_poly.type
_entity_poly.pdbx_seq_one_letter_code
_entity_poly.pdbx_strand_id
1 'polypeptide(L)'
;MLDTRIILSGLWVATMLTYLWGDVLRIMAGDVTPGQLKAGMPGTQGMWLAIAAIMLIPIVMLVLTLTLPYPLIRWLNLIVPIIVFFFDLMGLPYKGAYDNFLIAVSFVFNGLTIWYAWNWMI
;
A
#
# COMPACT_ATOMS: atom_id res chain seq x y z
N MET A 1 -7.95 3.48 22.43
CA MET A 1 -6.52 3.50 22.07
C MET A 1 -6.05 2.21 21.41
N LEU A 2 -6.23 1.05 22.06
CA LEU A 2 -5.83 -0.24 21.49
C LEU A 2 -6.69 -0.61 20.26
N ASP A 3 -8.00 -0.42 20.35
CA ASP A 3 -8.92 -0.73 19.24
C ASP A 3 -8.58 0.06 17.97
N THR A 4 -8.31 1.37 18.10
CA THR A 4 -7.89 2.22 16.97
C THR A 4 -6.59 1.73 16.35
N ARG A 5 -5.62 1.29 17.17
CA ARG A 5 -4.36 0.70 16.67
C ARG A 5 -4.60 -0.59 15.91
N ILE A 6 -5.46 -1.47 16.43
CA ILE A 6 -5.81 -2.73 15.77
C ILE A 6 -6.50 -2.45 14.44
N ILE A 7 -7.46 -1.52 14.40
CA ILE A 7 -8.15 -1.12 13.17
C ILE A 7 -7.16 -0.57 12.14
N LEU A 8 -6.32 0.40 12.52
CA LEU A 8 -5.32 0.99 11.62
C LEU A 8 -4.31 -0.05 11.13
N SER A 9 -3.85 -0.94 12.01
CA SER A 9 -2.94 -2.04 11.65
C SER A 9 -3.62 -3.01 10.66
N GLY A 10 -4.88 -3.35 10.89
CA GLY A 10 -5.70 -4.17 9.99
C GLY A 10 -5.92 -3.51 8.63
N LEU A 11 -6.06 -2.18 8.57
CA LEU A 11 -6.14 -1.45 7.29
C LEU A 11 -4.83 -1.53 6.51
N TRP A 12 -3.66 -1.46 7.17
CA TRP A 12 -2.37 -1.69 6.50
C TRP A 12 -2.20 -3.13 6.00
N VAL A 13 -2.69 -4.13 6.74
CA VAL A 13 -2.79 -5.52 6.26
C VAL A 13 -3.64 -5.57 4.99
N ALA A 14 -4.83 -5.00 5.02
CA ALA A 14 -5.75 -5.01 3.89
C ALA A 14 -5.13 -4.34 2.65
N THR A 15 -4.45 -3.20 2.81
CA THR A 15 -3.70 -2.53 1.74
C THR A 15 -2.63 -3.45 1.16
N MET A 16 -1.80 -4.08 2.00
CA MET A 16 -0.75 -4.99 1.51
C MET A 16 -1.33 -6.18 0.75
N LEU A 17 -2.36 -6.83 1.29
CA LEU A 17 -3.00 -7.98 0.66
C LEU A 17 -3.66 -7.61 -0.67
N THR A 18 -4.17 -6.38 -0.80
CA THR A 18 -4.72 -5.87 -2.06
C THR A 18 -3.65 -5.76 -3.14
N TYR A 19 -2.47 -5.24 -2.79
CA TYR A 19 -1.35 -5.16 -3.72
C TYR A 19 -0.83 -6.53 -4.13
N LEU A 20 -0.64 -7.43 -3.16
CA LEU A 20 -0.23 -8.81 -3.45
C LEU A 20 -1.24 -9.54 -4.33
N TRP A 21 -2.53 -9.32 -4.10
CA TRP A 21 -3.58 -9.92 -4.93
C TRP A 21 -3.53 -9.39 -6.37
N GLY A 22 -3.30 -8.09 -6.56
CA GLY A 22 -3.08 -7.51 -7.88
C GLY A 22 -1.86 -8.11 -8.58
N ASP A 23 -0.74 -8.28 -7.88
CA ASP A 23 0.46 -8.91 -8.42
C ASP A 23 0.21 -10.36 -8.85
N VAL A 24 -0.49 -11.14 -8.03
CA VAL A 24 -0.87 -12.52 -8.34
C VAL A 24 -1.75 -12.57 -9.59
N LEU A 25 -2.78 -11.72 -9.68
CA LEU A 25 -3.66 -11.67 -10.85
C LEU A 25 -2.90 -11.28 -12.11
N ARG A 26 -2.00 -10.29 -12.03
CA ARG A 26 -1.14 -9.89 -13.16
C ARG A 26 -0.29 -11.05 -13.68
N ILE A 27 0.32 -11.82 -12.78
CA ILE A 27 1.08 -13.02 -13.14
C ILE A 27 0.18 -14.06 -13.82
N MET A 28 -0.98 -14.36 -13.23
CA MET A 28 -1.91 -15.37 -13.76
C MET A 28 -2.56 -14.95 -15.09
N ALA A 29 -2.77 -13.66 -15.32
CA ALA A 29 -3.31 -13.12 -16.57
C ALA A 29 -2.26 -13.01 -17.69
N GLY A 30 -0.97 -13.22 -17.39
CA GLY A 30 0.11 -13.04 -18.35
C GLY A 30 0.40 -11.57 -18.69
N ASP A 31 -0.01 -10.63 -17.84
CA ASP A 31 0.23 -9.20 -18.02
C ASP A 31 1.63 -8.76 -17.53
N VAL A 32 2.49 -9.71 -17.14
CA VAL A 32 3.87 -9.48 -16.69
C VAL A 32 4.84 -10.28 -17.54
N THR A 33 5.94 -9.64 -17.93
CA THR A 33 7.09 -10.33 -18.54
C THR A 33 8.15 -10.54 -17.46
N PRO A 34 8.56 -11.78 -17.16
CA PRO A 34 9.57 -12.05 -16.14
C PRO A 34 10.86 -11.25 -16.35
N GLY A 35 11.36 -10.61 -15.29
CA GLY A 35 12.57 -9.79 -15.32
C GLY A 35 12.39 -8.38 -15.91
N GLN A 36 11.19 -8.02 -16.36
CA GLN A 36 10.87 -6.68 -16.85
C GLN A 36 9.90 -5.96 -15.91
N LEU A 37 10.13 -4.66 -15.72
CA LEU A 37 9.25 -3.80 -14.92
C LEU A 37 8.13 -3.19 -15.75
N LYS A 38 8.42 -2.93 -17.02
CA LYS A 38 7.48 -2.57 -18.08
C LYS A 38 8.02 -3.15 -19.38
N ALA A 39 7.17 -3.23 -20.41
CA ALA A 39 7.59 -3.74 -21.72
C ALA A 39 8.87 -3.04 -22.21
N GLY A 40 9.94 -3.82 -22.41
CA GLY A 40 11.24 -3.31 -22.87
C GLY A 40 12.11 -2.66 -21.79
N MET A 41 11.68 -2.65 -20.53
CA MET A 41 12.45 -2.10 -19.40
C MET A 41 12.88 -3.23 -18.45
N PRO A 42 14.09 -3.82 -18.64
CA PRO A 42 14.61 -4.84 -17.72
C PRO A 42 14.84 -4.23 -16.34
N GLY A 43 14.47 -4.96 -15.30
CA GLY A 43 14.67 -4.52 -13.92
C GLY A 43 16.13 -4.70 -13.50
N THR A 44 16.81 -3.61 -13.13
CA THR A 44 18.15 -3.68 -12.53
C THR A 44 18.05 -4.06 -11.04
N GLN A 45 19.15 -4.54 -10.45
CA GLN A 45 19.20 -4.87 -9.02
C GLN A 45 18.77 -3.68 -8.13
N GLY A 46 19.21 -2.47 -8.46
CA GLY A 46 18.84 -1.26 -7.72
C GLY A 46 17.34 -0.95 -7.82
N MET A 47 16.73 -1.17 -8.99
CA MET A 47 15.29 -0.97 -9.17
C MET A 47 14.46 -1.97 -8.38
N TRP A 48 14.86 -3.26 -8.40
CA TRP A 48 14.20 -4.29 -7.60
C TRP A 48 14.27 -4.00 -6.10
N LEU A 49 15.44 -3.53 -5.62
CA LEU A 49 15.61 -3.13 -4.23
C LEU A 49 14.71 -1.93 -3.87
N ALA A 50 14.61 -0.94 -4.76
CA ALA A 50 13.74 0.21 -4.54
C ALA A 50 12.26 -0.20 -4.47
N ILE A 51 11.80 -1.07 -5.38
CA ILE A 51 10.43 -1.59 -5.35
C ILE A 51 10.18 -2.38 -4.06
N ALA A 52 11.13 -3.24 -3.65
CA ALA A 52 11.02 -3.99 -2.41
C ALA A 52 10.88 -3.05 -1.19
N ALA A 53 11.65 -1.97 -1.12
CA ALA A 53 11.55 -0.99 -0.05
C ALA A 53 10.20 -0.25 -0.04
N ILE A 54 9.67 0.12 -1.21
CA ILE A 54 8.36 0.78 -1.33
C ILE A 54 7.23 -0.17 -0.93
N MET A 55 7.24 -1.40 -1.44
CA MET A 55 6.21 -2.41 -1.15
C MET A 55 6.27 -2.89 0.31
N LEU A 56 7.36 -2.63 1.03
CA LEU A 56 7.47 -2.90 2.46
C LEU A 56 6.72 -1.87 3.32
N ILE A 57 6.38 -0.69 2.79
CA ILE A 57 5.75 0.40 3.56
C ILE A 57 4.50 -0.07 4.33
N PRO A 58 3.51 -0.76 3.73
CA PRO A 58 2.34 -1.23 4.46
C PRO A 58 2.70 -2.19 5.61
N ILE A 59 3.68 -3.06 5.41
CA ILE A 59 4.13 -4.03 6.41
C ILE A 59 4.82 -3.30 7.59
N VAL A 60 5.66 -2.30 7.30
CA VAL A 60 6.28 -1.48 8.37
C VAL A 60 5.21 -0.72 9.12
N MET A 61 4.26 -0.09 8.41
CA MET A 61 3.20 0.69 9.04
C MET A 61 2.27 -0.15 9.91
N LEU A 62 1.99 -1.40 9.53
CA LEU A 62 1.31 -2.38 10.37
C LEU A 62 2.01 -2.51 11.72
N VAL A 63 3.33 -2.73 11.74
CA VAL A 63 4.11 -2.94 12.96
C VAL A 63 4.24 -1.65 13.78
N LEU A 64 4.54 -0.53 13.12
CA LEU A 64 4.67 0.77 13.77
C LEU A 64 3.34 1.20 14.41
N THR A 65 2.21 0.88 13.78
CA THR A 65 0.88 1.17 14.34
C THR A 65 0.65 0.49 15.69
N LEU A 66 1.21 -0.69 15.90
CA LEU A 66 1.07 -1.43 17.15
C LEU A 66 2.12 -1.06 18.20
N THR A 67 3.29 -0.58 17.79
CA THR A 67 4.45 -0.43 18.68
C THR A 67 4.81 1.03 19.00
N LEU A 68 4.54 1.97 18.09
CA LEU A 68 5.00 3.35 18.22
C LEU A 68 4.05 4.19 19.09
N PRO A 69 4.55 5.04 20.01
CA PRO A 69 3.70 5.79 20.92
C PRO A 69 2.91 6.92 20.22
N TYR A 70 1.82 7.32 20.87
CA TYR A 70 1.08 8.54 20.52
C TYR A 70 1.88 9.78 20.96
N PRO A 71 1.84 10.93 20.24
CA PRO A 71 1.06 11.22 19.02
C PRO A 71 1.74 10.83 17.71
N LEU A 72 3.00 10.39 17.73
CA LEU A 72 3.78 10.16 16.51
C LEU A 72 3.08 9.21 15.54
N ILE A 73 2.51 8.12 16.06
CA ILE A 73 1.85 7.13 15.20
C ILE A 73 0.57 7.64 14.53
N ARG A 74 -0.11 8.63 15.15
CA ARG A 74 -1.28 9.28 14.54
C ARG A 74 -0.87 10.03 13.29
N TRP A 75 0.21 10.81 13.37
CA TRP A 75 0.71 11.57 12.22
C TRP A 75 1.22 10.68 11.09
N LEU A 76 1.91 9.58 11.41
CA LEU A 76 2.32 8.62 10.37
C LEU A 76 1.10 8.01 9.66
N ASN A 77 0.04 7.67 10.39
CA ASN A 77 -1.21 7.17 9.81
C ASN A 77 -2.05 8.25 9.09
N LEU A 78 -1.64 9.52 9.12
CA LEU A 78 -2.22 10.58 8.30
C LEU A 78 -1.39 10.82 7.03
N ILE A 79 -0.06 10.87 7.16
CA ILE A 79 0.85 11.30 6.08
C ILE A 79 1.17 10.15 5.12
N VAL A 80 1.53 8.97 5.65
CA VAL A 80 1.95 7.83 4.82
C VAL A 80 0.87 7.36 3.84
N PRO A 81 -0.43 7.20 4.21
CA PRO A 81 -1.45 6.79 3.25
C PRO A 81 -1.67 7.81 2.13
N ILE A 82 -1.42 9.11 2.37
CA ILE A 82 -1.47 10.13 1.32
C ILE A 82 -0.33 9.91 0.31
N ILE A 83 0.88 9.62 0.80
CA ILE A 83 2.03 9.33 -0.07
C ILE A 83 1.76 8.08 -0.91
N VAL A 84 1.26 7.01 -0.28
CA VAL A 84 0.90 5.75 -0.96
C VAL A 84 -0.20 5.98 -2.00
N PHE A 85 -1.23 6.77 -1.67
CA PHE A 85 -2.30 7.13 -2.60
C PHE A 85 -1.75 7.80 -3.88
N PHE A 86 -0.86 8.79 -3.74
CA PHE A 86 -0.28 9.45 -4.91
C PHE A 86 0.67 8.54 -5.68
N PHE A 87 1.41 7.66 -5.01
CA PHE A 87 2.26 6.66 -5.67
C PHE A 87 1.43 5.71 -6.55
N ASP A 88 0.33 5.18 -6.01
CA ASP A 88 -0.60 4.31 -6.75
C ASP A 88 -1.24 5.06 -7.93
N LEU A 89 -1.57 6.34 -7.75
CA LEU A 89 -2.14 7.18 -8.80
C LEU A 89 -1.20 7.33 -10.01
N MET A 90 0.12 7.37 -9.78
CA MET A 90 1.12 7.42 -10.86
C MET A 90 1.20 6.11 -11.67
N GLY A 91 0.72 5.00 -11.11
CA GLY A 91 0.67 3.69 -11.78
C GLY A 91 -0.53 3.52 -12.72
N LEU A 92 -1.56 4.35 -12.57
CA LEU A 92 -2.80 4.24 -13.33
C LEU A 92 -2.71 4.88 -14.73
N PRO A 93 -3.49 4.39 -15.70
CA PRO A 93 -4.26 3.15 -15.65
C PRO A 93 -3.39 1.91 -15.93
N TYR A 94 -3.71 0.81 -15.27
CA TYR A 94 -3.18 -0.51 -15.61
C TYR A 94 -3.92 -1.10 -16.81
N LYS A 95 -3.24 -2.00 -17.54
CA LYS A 95 -3.81 -2.74 -18.67
C LYS A 95 -4.98 -3.64 -18.23
N GLY A 96 -4.87 -4.27 -17.07
CA GLY A 96 -5.92 -5.10 -16.49
C GLY A 96 -6.97 -4.27 -15.75
N ALA A 97 -8.26 -4.43 -16.10
CA ALA A 97 -9.35 -3.78 -15.37
C ALA A 97 -9.42 -4.22 -13.89
N TYR A 98 -8.95 -5.44 -13.58
CA TYR A 98 -8.87 -5.97 -12.22
C TYR A 98 -7.88 -5.17 -11.35
N ASP A 99 -6.73 -4.74 -11.90
CA ASP A 99 -5.79 -3.90 -11.17
C ASP A 99 -6.40 -2.53 -10.88
N ASN A 100 -7.03 -1.91 -11.87
CA ASN A 100 -7.69 -0.61 -11.69
C ASN A 100 -8.77 -0.68 -10.59
N PHE A 101 -9.53 -1.78 -10.54
CA PHE A 101 -10.49 -2.03 -9.46
C PHE A 101 -9.80 -2.19 -8.09
N LEU A 102 -8.75 -2.99 -8.01
CA LEU A 102 -8.02 -3.21 -6.74
C LEU A 102 -7.34 -1.94 -6.23
N ILE A 103 -6.81 -1.10 -7.11
CA ILE A 103 -6.26 0.21 -6.74
C ILE A 103 -7.38 1.16 -6.26
N ALA A 104 -8.56 1.15 -6.90
CA ALA A 104 -9.69 1.91 -6.37
C ALA A 104 -10.10 1.44 -4.95
N VAL A 105 -10.03 0.14 -4.68
CA VAL A 105 -10.25 -0.41 -3.32
C VAL A 105 -9.12 0.00 -2.36
N SER A 106 -7.85 0.00 -2.79
CA SER A 106 -6.74 0.47 -1.95
C SER A 106 -6.93 1.93 -1.53
N PHE A 107 -7.51 2.77 -2.40
CA PHE A 107 -7.85 4.16 -2.06
C PHE A 107 -8.89 4.26 -0.94
N VAL A 108 -9.87 3.35 -0.90
CA VAL A 108 -10.83 3.26 0.21
C VAL A 108 -10.10 2.94 1.51
N PHE A 109 -9.18 1.97 1.52
CA PHE A 109 -8.40 1.64 2.71
C PHE A 109 -7.52 2.81 3.17
N ASN A 110 -6.84 3.50 2.26
CA ASN A 110 -6.06 4.69 2.58
C ASN A 110 -6.94 5.81 3.16
N GLY A 111 -8.12 6.05 2.59
CA GLY A 111 -9.10 7.01 3.10
C GLY A 111 -9.61 6.66 4.49
N LEU A 112 -9.90 5.37 4.74
CA LEU A 112 -10.29 4.89 6.07
C LEU A 112 -9.14 5.05 7.08
N THR A 113 -7.89 4.75 6.70
CA THR A 113 -6.72 4.95 7.56
C THR A 113 -6.61 6.41 8.00
N ILE A 114 -6.73 7.34 7.05
CA ILE A 114 -6.72 8.78 7.35
C ILE A 114 -7.89 9.15 8.26
N TRP A 115 -9.10 8.66 7.97
CA TRP A 115 -10.29 8.96 8.76
C TRP A 115 -10.18 8.46 10.20
N TYR A 116 -9.77 7.22 10.42
CA TYR A 116 -9.57 6.68 11.77
C TYR A 116 -8.43 7.37 12.51
N ALA A 117 -7.34 7.73 11.82
CA ALA A 117 -6.24 8.48 12.44
C ALA A 117 -6.63 9.93 12.76
N TRP A 118 -7.47 10.56 11.93
CA TRP A 118 -7.95 11.93 12.15
C TRP A 118 -8.85 11.99 13.39
N ASN A 119 -9.80 11.05 13.50
CA ASN A 119 -10.74 10.94 14.62
C ASN A 119 -10.14 10.28 15.87
N TRP A 120 -8.85 9.96 15.85
CA TRP A 120 -8.16 9.40 17.01
C TRP A 120 -8.01 10.46 18.11
N MET A 121 -9.00 10.51 19.01
CA MET A 121 -9.02 11.31 20.23
C MET A 121 -8.31 10.55 21.37
N ILE A 122 -7.63 11.29 22.25
CA ILE A 122 -6.88 10.77 23.41
C ILE A 122 -7.86 10.40 24.52
#